data_AF-A0A7X7J7U7-F1
#
_entry.id   AF-A0A7X7J7U7-F1
#
_cell.length_a   1.000
_cell.length_b   1.000
_cell.length_c   1.000
_cell.angle_alpha   90.00
_cell.angle_beta   90.00
_cell.angle_gamma   90.00
#
_symmetry.space_group_name_H-M   'P 1'
#
loop_
_entity.id
_entity.type
_entity.pdbx_description
1 polymer ?
#
loop_
_entity_poly.entity_id
_entity_poly.type
_entity_poly.pdbx_seq_one_letter_code
_entity_poly.pdbx_strand_id
1 'polypeptide(L)'
;TFEARNLPTQEVLGLKFGAQVMLLNNDSLGRWVNGSLGHVTDIIHGEEEDAIRVQLADGPEVDVTPFTWEMYRFFYNKDSSRIESEVVGSFIQYPLRLAWAVTIHKAQGKTFSHVVIDIGRGTFSHGQVYVALSRCTDLSGLVLKAPIGRRHVLMDERVVIFLENLKKQMRKRHLVLE
;
A
#
# COMPACT_ATOMS: atom_id res chain seq x y z
N THR A 1 17.15 -19.25 -4.72
CA THR A 1 17.77 -18.22 -5.57
C THR A 1 16.87 -17.00 -5.55
N PHE A 2 17.44 -15.81 -5.41
CA PHE A 2 16.68 -14.57 -5.35
C PHE A 2 15.97 -14.35 -6.68
N GLU A 3 14.64 -14.19 -6.65
CA GLU A 3 13.84 -13.89 -7.84
C GLU A 3 13.49 -12.40 -7.83
N ALA A 4 13.70 -11.71 -8.95
CA ALA A 4 13.42 -10.28 -9.10
C ALA A 4 11.99 -9.87 -8.68
N ARG A 5 11.04 -10.82 -8.68
CA ARG A 5 9.65 -10.58 -8.23
C ARG A 5 9.52 -10.26 -6.72
N ASN A 6 10.52 -10.62 -5.91
CA ASN A 6 10.48 -10.42 -4.45
C ASN A 6 11.10 -9.09 -4.03
N LEU A 7 11.61 -8.29 -4.97
CA LEU A 7 12.19 -7.00 -4.67
C LEU A 7 11.13 -5.97 -4.24
N PRO A 8 11.44 -5.14 -3.23
CA PRO A 8 10.51 -4.11 -2.76
C PRO A 8 10.30 -3.00 -3.81
N THR A 9 11.27 -2.76 -4.69
CA THR A 9 11.14 -1.84 -5.83
C THR A 9 11.92 -2.33 -7.06
N GLN A 10 11.90 -1.57 -8.15
CA GLN A 10 12.62 -1.91 -9.38
C GLN A 10 14.14 -1.87 -9.15
N GLU A 11 14.87 -2.81 -9.76
CA GLU A 11 16.33 -2.79 -9.75
C GLU A 11 16.87 -1.52 -10.41
N VAL A 12 16.28 -1.15 -11.56
CA VAL A 12 16.54 0.10 -12.27
C VAL A 12 15.35 1.02 -12.08
N LEU A 13 15.52 2.05 -11.25
CA LEU A 13 14.48 3.03 -10.93
C LEU A 13 14.56 4.23 -11.89
N GLY A 14 13.67 4.25 -12.89
CA GLY A 14 13.54 5.37 -13.82
C GLY A 14 12.68 6.50 -13.24
N LEU A 15 13.27 7.69 -13.07
CA LEU A 15 12.59 8.87 -12.53
C LEU A 15 12.82 10.11 -13.39
N LYS A 16 11.92 11.08 -13.24
CA LYS A 16 12.01 12.40 -13.86
C LYS A 16 11.36 13.43 -12.93
N PHE A 17 11.76 14.69 -13.07
CA PHE A 17 11.02 15.83 -12.50
C PHE A 17 9.51 15.70 -12.78
N GLY A 18 8.69 15.90 -11.74
CA GLY A 18 7.25 15.77 -11.77
C GLY A 18 6.71 14.34 -11.71
N ALA A 19 7.57 13.32 -11.62
CA ALA A 19 7.11 11.94 -11.52
C ALA A 19 6.32 11.71 -10.22
N GLN A 20 5.12 11.15 -10.32
CA GLN A 20 4.35 10.76 -9.14
C GLN A 20 4.94 9.47 -8.56
N VAL A 21 5.30 9.51 -7.28
CA VAL A 21 5.98 8.42 -6.57
C VAL A 21 5.28 8.06 -5.28
N MET A 22 5.49 6.83 -4.83
CA MET A 22 5.07 6.30 -3.55
C MET A 22 6.30 5.87 -2.76
N LEU A 23 6.36 6.27 -1.49
CA LEU A 23 7.41 5.89 -0.57
C LEU A 23 7.14 4.49 0.00
N LEU A 24 8.17 3.66 0.14
CA LEU A 24 8.06 2.22 0.40
C LEU A 24 8.57 1.79 1.78
N ASN A 25 9.04 2.73 2.58
CA ASN A 25 9.48 2.53 3.96
C ASN A 25 8.84 3.57 4.88
N ASN A 26 9.11 3.43 6.19
CA ASN A 26 8.81 4.48 7.15
C ASN A 26 10.09 5.27 7.40
N ASP A 27 9.98 6.59 7.41
CA ASP A 27 11.09 7.46 7.80
C ASP A 27 11.36 7.36 9.30
N SER A 28 12.63 7.38 9.69
CA SER A 28 13.04 7.34 11.10
C SER A 28 12.60 8.58 11.88
N LEU A 29 12.51 9.74 11.21
CA LEU A 29 12.03 10.99 11.78
C LEU A 29 10.50 11.16 11.63
N GLY A 30 9.81 10.16 11.07
CA GLY A 30 8.35 10.18 10.90
C GLY A 30 7.85 11.17 9.85
N ARG A 31 8.72 11.70 8.97
CA ARG A 31 8.32 12.63 7.90
C ARG A 31 7.38 11.99 6.88
N TRP A 32 7.50 10.68 6.67
CA TRP A 32 6.57 9.89 5.86
C TRP A 32 6.42 8.48 6.42
N VAL A 33 5.38 7.80 5.92
CA VAL A 33 5.10 6.40 6.21
C VAL A 33 5.02 5.61 4.91
N ASN A 34 5.09 4.28 5.00
CA ASN A 34 4.95 3.42 3.84
C ASN A 34 3.61 3.68 3.14
N GLY A 35 3.68 3.93 1.84
CA GLY A 35 2.57 4.31 0.99
C GLY A 35 2.25 5.80 0.98
N SER A 36 3.06 6.67 1.59
CA SER A 36 2.96 8.12 1.36
C SER A 36 3.17 8.42 -0.12
N LEU A 37 2.37 9.32 -0.68
CA LEU A 37 2.48 9.78 -2.05
C LEU A 37 3.21 11.12 -2.12
N GLY A 38 3.87 11.36 -3.24
CA GLY A 38 4.46 12.65 -3.56
C GLY A 38 4.80 12.75 -5.04
N HIS A 39 5.42 13.86 -5.42
CA HIS A 39 6.01 14.04 -6.74
C HIS A 39 7.48 14.45 -6.61
N VAL A 40 8.30 13.96 -7.53
CA VAL A 40 9.73 14.32 -7.59
C VAL A 40 9.85 15.77 -8.02
N THR A 41 10.57 16.58 -7.24
CA THR A 41 10.85 17.98 -7.53
C THR A 41 12.32 18.22 -7.87
N ASP A 42 13.24 17.35 -7.45
CA ASP A 42 14.64 17.45 -7.86
C ASP A 42 15.42 16.14 -7.67
N ILE A 43 16.59 16.06 -8.30
CA ILE A 43 17.61 15.03 -8.04
C ILE A 43 18.88 15.76 -7.66
N ILE A 44 19.25 15.66 -6.38
CA ILE A 44 20.37 16.36 -5.78
C ILE A 44 21.58 15.45 -5.84
N HIS A 45 22.66 15.94 -6.44
CA HIS A 45 23.94 15.26 -6.44
C HIS A 45 24.78 15.74 -5.26
N GLY A 46 24.89 14.90 -4.23
CA GLY A 46 25.72 15.18 -3.05
C GLY A 46 27.16 14.72 -3.24
N GLU A 47 28.04 15.11 -2.31
CA GLU A 47 29.43 14.65 -2.31
C GLU A 47 29.56 13.18 -1.87
N GLU A 48 28.73 12.73 -0.91
CA GLU A 48 28.73 11.36 -0.39
C GLU A 48 27.61 10.50 -1.00
N GLU A 49 26.38 11.02 -1.05
CA GLU A 49 25.24 10.34 -1.64
C GLU A 49 24.32 11.30 -2.39
N ASP A 50 23.75 10.81 -3.49
CA ASP A 50 22.67 11.47 -4.19
C ASP A 50 21.38 11.39 -3.35
N ALA A 51 20.50 12.38 -3.49
CA ALA A 51 19.20 12.41 -2.85
C ALA A 51 18.10 12.77 -3.86
N ILE A 52 16.93 12.18 -3.68
CA ILE A 52 15.76 12.50 -4.50
C ILE A 52 14.83 13.39 -3.68
N ARG A 53 14.60 14.60 -4.15
CA ARG A 53 13.71 15.54 -3.49
C ARG A 53 12.27 15.27 -3.92
N VAL A 54 11.40 15.08 -2.94
CA VAL A 54 9.99 14.70 -3.13
C VAL A 54 9.10 15.64 -2.34
N GLN A 55 8.19 16.31 -3.03
CA GLN A 55 7.10 17.04 -2.41
C GLN A 55 5.98 16.05 -2.07
N LEU A 56 5.74 15.81 -0.77
CA LEU A 56 4.66 14.94 -0.31
C LEU A 56 3.29 15.56 -0.62
N ALA A 57 2.30 14.72 -0.93
CA ALA A 57 0.96 15.17 -1.33
C ALA A 57 0.25 16.01 -0.24
N ASP A 58 0.40 15.62 1.02
CA ASP A 58 -0.19 16.27 2.19
C ASP A 58 0.88 16.69 3.22
N GLY A 59 2.09 17.01 2.75
CA GLY A 59 3.24 17.18 3.65
C GLY A 59 4.33 18.11 3.13
N PRO A 60 5.45 18.21 3.85
CA PRO A 60 6.60 19.00 3.42
C PRO A 60 7.33 18.36 2.24
N GLU A 61 8.22 19.12 1.65
CA GLU A 61 9.25 18.58 0.76
C GLU A 61 10.32 17.84 1.57
N VAL A 62 10.74 16.68 1.09
CA VAL A 62 11.68 15.81 1.78
C VAL A 62 12.75 15.29 0.85
N ASP A 63 13.96 15.15 1.38
CA ASP A 63 15.08 14.50 0.69
C ASP A 63 15.08 13.01 1.05
N VAL A 64 14.98 12.17 0.03
CA VAL A 64 14.90 10.71 0.13
C VAL A 64 16.21 10.10 -0.33
N THR A 65 16.82 9.33 0.56
CA THR A 65 18.11 8.67 0.35
C THR A 65 17.94 7.15 0.25
N PRO A 66 18.97 6.39 -0.19
CA PRO A 66 18.88 4.94 -0.31
C PRO A 66 18.53 4.26 1.02
N PHE A 67 17.68 3.24 0.95
CA PHE A 67 17.27 2.43 2.09
C PHE A 67 17.68 0.96 1.89
N THR A 68 18.09 0.31 2.98
CA THR A 68 18.50 -1.10 2.99
C THR A 68 17.37 -1.97 3.54
N TRP A 69 16.83 -2.85 2.69
CA TRP A 69 15.95 -3.93 3.14
C TRP A 69 16.76 -5.18 3.41
N GLU A 70 16.64 -5.72 4.62
CA GLU A 70 17.18 -7.04 4.97
C GLU A 70 16.16 -8.13 4.66
N MET A 71 16.64 -9.25 4.12
CA MET A 71 15.83 -10.42 3.83
C MET A 71 16.11 -11.50 4.88
N TYR A 72 15.06 -11.90 5.58
CA TYR A 72 15.13 -12.93 6.60
C TYR A 72 14.67 -14.28 6.07
N ARG A 73 15.43 -15.32 6.38
CA ARG A 73 14.98 -16.71 6.25
C ARG A 73 14.61 -17.22 7.63
N PHE A 74 13.36 -17.63 7.76
CA PHE A 74 12.87 -18.26 8.99
C PHE A 74 13.05 -19.77 8.92
N PHE A 75 13.55 -20.37 9.99
CA PHE A 75 13.68 -21.82 10.14
C PHE A 75 13.27 -22.25 11.54
N TYR A 76 12.78 -23.48 11.66
CA TYR A 76 12.44 -24.05 12.95
C TYR A 76 13.68 -24.69 13.57
N ASN A 77 14.14 -24.12 14.68
CA ASN A 77 15.22 -24.69 15.46
C ASN A 77 14.64 -25.71 16.45
N LYS A 78 14.99 -26.98 16.27
CA LYS A 78 14.49 -28.09 17.10
C LYS A 78 15.05 -28.04 18.53
N ASP A 79 16.27 -27.55 18.70
CA ASP A 79 16.95 -27.51 19.99
C ASP A 79 16.39 -26.39 20.89
N SER A 80 16.12 -25.22 20.30
CA SER A 80 15.49 -24.10 21.01
C SER A 80 13.95 -24.16 20.98
N SER A 81 13.36 -25.08 20.20
CA SER A 81 11.92 -25.22 19.96
C SER A 81 11.25 -23.90 19.53
N ARG A 82 11.98 -23.06 18.79
CA ARG A 82 11.55 -21.73 18.35
C ARG A 82 11.77 -21.56 16.86
N ILE A 83 11.00 -20.64 16.29
CA ILE A 83 11.28 -20.13 14.95
C ILE A 83 12.40 -19.10 15.11
N GLU A 84 13.52 -19.35 14.44
CA GLU A 84 14.66 -18.45 14.36
C GLU A 84 14.74 -17.85 12.96
N SER A 85 15.44 -16.72 12.83
CA SER A 85 15.61 -16.01 11.58
C SER A 85 17.06 -15.62 11.37
N GLU A 86 17.56 -15.78 10.15
CA GLU A 86 18.87 -15.31 9.74
C GLU A 86 18.73 -14.34 8.55
N VAL A 87 19.61 -13.34 8.48
CA VAL A 87 19.72 -12.47 7.31
C VAL A 87 20.42 -13.26 6.21
N VAL A 88 19.72 -13.50 5.11
CA VAL A 88 20.25 -14.24 3.95
C VAL A 88 20.63 -13.34 2.78
N GLY A 89 20.43 -12.03 2.94
CA GLY A 89 20.81 -11.01 1.96
C GLY A 89 20.21 -9.65 2.28
N SER A 90 20.67 -8.64 1.56
CA SER A 90 20.14 -7.28 1.63
C SER A 90 19.92 -6.72 0.23
N PHE A 91 19.02 -5.75 0.13
CA PHE A 91 18.75 -4.97 -1.07
C PHE A 91 18.81 -3.49 -0.72
N ILE A 92 19.58 -2.70 -1.47
CA ILE A 92 19.76 -1.26 -1.23
C ILE A 92 19.26 -0.50 -2.45
N GLN A 93 18.31 0.40 -2.24
CA GLN A 93 17.73 1.24 -3.30
C GLN A 93 16.99 2.42 -2.67
N TYR A 94 16.72 3.47 -3.44
CA TYR A 94 15.76 4.49 -3.01
C TYR A 94 14.39 3.85 -2.73
N PRO A 95 13.75 4.14 -1.59
CA PRO A 95 12.44 3.58 -1.21
C PRO A 95 11.29 4.24 -1.95
N LEU A 96 11.39 4.28 -3.28
CA LEU A 96 10.43 4.91 -4.18
C LEU A 96 9.96 3.93 -5.25
N ARG A 97 8.72 4.12 -5.68
CA ARG A 97 8.15 3.49 -6.88
C ARG A 97 7.21 4.48 -7.57
N LEU A 98 7.18 4.44 -8.90
CA LEU A 98 6.19 5.19 -9.67
C LEU A 98 4.77 4.83 -9.26
N ALA A 99 3.93 5.85 -9.07
CA ALA A 99 2.64 5.72 -8.40
C ALA A 99 1.47 6.32 -9.18
N TRP A 100 1.57 6.42 -10.51
CA TRP A 100 0.42 6.75 -11.36
C TRP A 100 -0.69 5.69 -11.34
N ALA A 101 -0.31 4.44 -11.09
CA ALA A 101 -1.23 3.34 -10.88
C ALA A 101 -0.75 2.48 -9.71
N VAL A 102 -1.68 2.13 -8.83
CA VAL A 102 -1.43 1.24 -7.70
C VAL A 102 -2.48 0.14 -7.69
N THR A 103 -2.11 -1.03 -7.17
CA THR A 103 -3.08 -2.11 -7.01
C THR A 103 -4.06 -1.74 -5.90
N ILE A 104 -5.30 -2.24 -6.01
CA ILE A 104 -6.34 -2.03 -4.98
C ILE A 104 -5.85 -2.46 -3.59
N HIS A 105 -5.07 -3.55 -3.52
CA HIS A 105 -4.47 -4.03 -2.27
C HIS A 105 -3.46 -3.04 -1.68
N LYS A 106 -2.62 -2.40 -2.50
CA LYS A 106 -1.66 -1.37 -2.03
C LYS A 106 -2.33 -0.05 -1.67
N ALA A 107 -3.51 0.22 -2.21
CA ALA A 107 -4.36 1.35 -1.84
C ALA A 107 -5.17 1.11 -0.55
N GLN A 108 -5.17 -0.09 0.02
CA GLN A 108 -5.96 -0.40 1.22
C GLN A 108 -5.53 0.48 2.41
N GLY A 109 -6.51 1.11 3.07
CA GLY A 109 -6.27 2.06 4.15
C GLY A 109 -5.83 3.46 3.71
N LYS A 110 -5.71 3.70 2.40
CA LYS A 110 -5.46 5.03 1.83
C LYS A 110 -6.76 5.68 1.38
N THR A 111 -6.73 7.00 1.29
CA THR A 111 -7.83 7.86 0.88
C THR A 111 -7.32 8.79 -0.21
N PHE A 112 -8.11 8.98 -1.26
CA PHE A 112 -7.78 9.82 -2.40
C PHE A 112 -8.97 10.73 -2.74
N SER A 113 -8.67 11.94 -3.20
CA SER A 113 -9.71 12.87 -3.66
C SER A 113 -10.21 12.51 -5.06
N HIS A 114 -9.32 12.00 -5.92
CA HIS A 114 -9.64 11.62 -7.30
C HIS A 114 -8.99 10.28 -7.64
N VAL A 115 -9.77 9.35 -8.21
CA VAL A 115 -9.28 8.03 -8.60
C VAL A 115 -9.90 7.57 -9.92
N VAL A 116 -9.08 6.92 -10.74
CA VAL A 116 -9.55 6.12 -11.87
C VAL A 116 -9.45 4.65 -11.47
N ILE A 117 -10.58 3.95 -11.41
CA ILE A 117 -10.66 2.55 -11.03
C ILE A 117 -10.71 1.69 -12.30
N ASP A 118 -9.68 0.87 -12.47
CA ASP A 118 -9.60 -0.17 -13.48
C ASP A 118 -9.68 -1.55 -12.81
N ILE A 119 -10.80 -2.24 -13.01
CA ILE A 119 -11.01 -3.62 -12.51
C ILE A 119 -10.64 -4.69 -13.55
N GLY A 120 -10.08 -4.31 -14.70
CA GLY A 120 -9.66 -5.23 -15.76
C GLY A 120 -10.75 -6.22 -16.18
N ARG A 121 -10.45 -7.53 -16.11
CA ARG A 121 -11.39 -8.62 -16.44
C ARG A 121 -12.36 -8.95 -15.30
N GLY A 122 -12.28 -8.29 -14.16
CA GLY A 122 -13.10 -8.51 -12.98
C GLY A 122 -12.27 -8.58 -11.70
N THR A 123 -12.96 -8.72 -10.57
CA THR A 123 -12.34 -8.89 -9.26
C THR A 123 -12.04 -10.35 -8.95
N PHE A 124 -10.93 -10.58 -8.26
CA PHE A 124 -10.45 -11.92 -7.93
C PHE A 124 -10.62 -12.27 -6.45
N SER A 125 -11.04 -11.30 -5.62
CA SER A 125 -11.23 -11.49 -4.19
C SER A 125 -12.49 -10.81 -3.66
N HIS A 126 -13.04 -11.37 -2.58
CA HIS A 126 -14.20 -10.84 -1.86
C HIS A 126 -13.89 -9.43 -1.33
N GLY A 127 -14.85 -8.51 -1.47
CA GLY A 127 -14.71 -7.13 -1.00
C GLY A 127 -13.77 -6.23 -1.81
N GLN A 128 -13.07 -6.73 -2.83
CA GLN A 128 -12.09 -5.94 -3.59
C GLN A 128 -12.71 -4.73 -4.31
N VAL A 129 -13.91 -4.86 -4.90
CA VAL A 129 -14.63 -3.72 -5.48
C VAL A 129 -14.95 -2.69 -4.41
N TYR A 130 -15.45 -3.15 -3.26
CA TYR A 130 -15.77 -2.25 -2.14
C TYR A 130 -14.53 -1.51 -1.65
N VAL A 131 -13.39 -2.20 -1.50
CA VAL A 131 -12.12 -1.56 -1.13
C VAL A 131 -11.77 -0.49 -2.16
N ALA A 132 -11.81 -0.79 -3.46
CA ALA A 132 -11.49 0.18 -4.51
C ALA A 132 -12.39 1.42 -4.47
N LEU A 133 -13.71 1.23 -4.40
CA LEU A 133 -14.68 2.32 -4.37
C LEU A 133 -14.54 3.18 -3.10
N SER A 134 -14.33 2.54 -1.95
CA SER A 134 -14.18 3.22 -0.66
C SER A 134 -12.86 3.98 -0.51
N ARG A 135 -11.94 3.92 -1.48
CA ARG A 135 -10.71 4.74 -1.44
C ARG A 135 -10.97 6.19 -1.85
N CYS A 136 -12.06 6.48 -2.56
CA CYS A 136 -12.41 7.84 -2.95
C CYS A 136 -13.28 8.50 -1.88
N THR A 137 -13.01 9.76 -1.53
CA THR A 137 -13.81 10.50 -0.55
C THR A 137 -15.16 10.94 -1.08
N ASP A 138 -15.26 11.18 -2.39
CA ASP A 138 -16.47 11.68 -3.04
C ASP A 138 -16.71 10.98 -4.38
N LEU A 139 -17.98 10.82 -4.75
CA LEU A 139 -18.35 10.14 -5.98
C LEU A 139 -17.93 10.95 -7.23
N SER A 140 -17.88 12.28 -7.16
CA SER A 140 -17.42 13.15 -8.26
C SER A 140 -15.94 12.94 -8.60
N GLY A 141 -15.13 12.54 -7.61
CA GLY A 141 -13.72 12.19 -7.80
C GLY A 141 -13.49 10.79 -8.36
N LEU A 142 -14.55 9.97 -8.49
CA LEU A 142 -14.45 8.57 -8.85
C LEU A 142 -14.80 8.35 -10.32
N VAL A 143 -13.84 7.85 -11.09
CA VAL A 143 -14.03 7.47 -12.49
C VAL A 143 -13.86 5.97 -12.63
N LEU A 144 -14.85 5.31 -13.25
CA LEU A 144 -14.76 3.88 -13.59
C LEU A 144 -14.28 3.75 -15.04
N LYS A 145 -13.17 3.05 -15.27
CA LYS A 145 -12.69 2.80 -16.64
C LYS A 145 -13.64 1.90 -17.44
N ALA A 146 -14.40 1.05 -16.76
CA ALA A 146 -15.43 0.19 -17.34
C ALA A 146 -16.61 0.00 -16.37
N PRO A 147 -17.83 -0.30 -16.85
CA PRO A 147 -18.98 -0.54 -15.99
C PRO A 147 -18.78 -1.72 -15.02
N ILE A 148 -19.20 -1.53 -13.76
CA ILE A 148 -19.19 -2.58 -12.74
C ILE A 148 -20.50 -3.35 -12.80
N GLY A 149 -20.44 -4.63 -13.18
CA GLY A 149 -21.58 -5.56 -13.10
C GLY A 149 -21.68 -6.30 -11.76
N ARG A 150 -22.84 -6.90 -11.48
CA ARG A 150 -23.09 -7.69 -10.26
C ARG A 150 -22.07 -8.79 -10.01
N ARG A 151 -21.59 -9.44 -11.07
CA ARG A 151 -20.55 -10.50 -11.01
C ARG A 151 -19.24 -10.06 -10.36
N HIS A 152 -18.96 -8.75 -10.32
CA HIS A 152 -17.74 -8.23 -9.68
C HIS A 152 -17.93 -7.99 -8.17
N VAL A 153 -19.17 -7.99 -7.68
CA VAL A 153 -19.49 -7.77 -6.26
C VAL A 153 -19.47 -9.11 -5.55
N LEU A 154 -18.28 -9.53 -5.15
CA LEU A 154 -18.06 -10.77 -4.39
C LEU A 154 -18.13 -10.47 -2.89
N MET A 155 -19.03 -11.17 -2.17
CA MET A 155 -19.17 -11.10 -0.72
C MET A 155 -19.00 -12.47 -0.08
N ASP A 156 -18.32 -12.50 1.06
CA ASP A 156 -18.16 -13.71 1.87
C ASP A 156 -19.37 -13.84 2.80
N GLU A 157 -20.14 -14.90 2.63
CA GLU A 157 -21.36 -15.17 3.41
C GLU A 157 -21.10 -15.21 4.92
N ARG A 158 -19.91 -15.68 5.35
CA ARG A 158 -19.54 -15.74 6.76
C ARG A 158 -19.47 -14.34 7.38
N VAL A 159 -19.01 -13.35 6.61
CA VAL A 159 -18.97 -11.95 7.03
C VAL A 159 -20.39 -11.38 7.16
N VAL A 160 -21.29 -11.75 6.25
CA VAL A 160 -22.70 -11.34 6.33
C VAL A 160 -23.36 -11.86 7.60
N ILE A 161 -23.25 -13.17 7.84
CA ILE A 161 -23.81 -13.83 9.03
C ILE A 161 -23.24 -13.19 10.30
N PHE A 162 -21.93 -12.94 10.33
CA PHE A 162 -21.27 -12.26 11.45
C PHE A 162 -21.87 -10.86 11.71
N LEU A 163 -21.99 -10.03 10.68
CA LEU A 163 -22.53 -8.67 10.80
C LEU A 163 -24.00 -8.66 11.24
N GLU A 164 -24.81 -9.60 10.76
CA GLU A 164 -26.20 -9.76 11.21
C GLU A 164 -26.31 -10.13 12.68
N ASN A 165 -25.46 -11.06 13.14
CA ASN A 165 -25.40 -11.45 14.54
C ASN A 165 -24.94 -10.29 15.44
N LEU A 166 -23.94 -9.52 14.99
CA LEU A 166 -23.48 -8.34 15.70
C LEU A 166 -24.60 -7.29 15.84
N LYS A 167 -25.34 -7.00 14.76
CA LYS A 167 -26.49 -6.09 14.80
C LYS A 167 -27.57 -6.55 15.79
N LYS A 168 -27.87 -7.85 15.83
CA LYS A 168 -28.82 -8.43 16.80
C LYS A 168 -28.36 -8.24 18.24
N GLN A 169 -27.07 -8.46 18.53
CA GLN A 169 -26.50 -8.26 19.86
C GLN A 169 -26.52 -6.78 20.29
N MET A 170 -26.16 -5.85 19.38
CA MET A 170 -26.19 -4.41 19.67
C MET A 170 -27.61 -3.92 19.98
N ARG A 171 -28.62 -4.36 19.21
CA ARG A 171 -30.03 -4.04 19.48
C ARG A 171 -30.48 -4.54 20.85
N LYS A 172 -30.13 -5.79 21.20
CA LYS A 172 -30.44 -6.35 22.53
C LYS A 172 -29.79 -5.53 23.66
N ARG A 173 -28.55 -5.07 23.49
CA ARG A 173 -27.88 -4.22 24.50
C ARG A 173 -28.51 -2.84 24.65
N HIS A 174 -28.96 -2.22 23.56
CA HIS A 174 -29.61 -0.90 23.62
C HIS A 174 -30.98 -0.97 24.32
N LEU A 175 -31.73 -2.05 24.09
CA LEU A 175 -33.02 -2.34 24.75
C LEU A 175 -32.90 -2.70 26.26
N VAL A 176 -31.70 -2.89 26.79
CA VAL A 176 -31.44 -3.23 28.21
C VAL A 176 -30.95 -2.02 29.00
N LEU A 177 -30.68 -0.89 28.33
CA LEU A 177 -30.18 0.36 28.93
C LEU A 177 -31.25 1.46 29.01
N GLU A 178 -32.50 1.14 28.65
CA GLU A 178 -33.71 1.94 28.89
C GLU A 178 -34.57 1.24 29.96
#